data_AF-A0A0A9YPT7-F1
#
_entry.id   AF-A0A0A9YPT7-F1
#
_cell.length_a   1.000
_cell.length_b   1.000
_cell.length_c   1.000
_cell.angle_alpha   90.00
_cell.angle_beta   90.00
_cell.angle_gamma   90.00
#
_symmetry.space_group_name_H-M   'P 1'
#
loop_
_entity.id
_entity.type
_entity.pdbx_description
1 polymer ?
#
loop_
_entity_poly.entity_id
_entity_poly.type
_entity_poly.pdbx_seq_one_letter_code
_entity_poly.pdbx_strand_id
1 'polypeptide(L)'
;MSSDQGGNCQTPMQDPVVLEIAKKYGKSPGQVLLRFLVQSGIAVIPRSSKPERVKQNIDIFDFELSENDYNKLKALEKGEAGRQLGKNASLKKHPEYPFDS
;
A
#
# COMPACT_ATOMS: atom_id res chain seq x y z
N MET A 1 -12.31 29.47 -15.90
CA MET A 1 -11.11 29.64 -15.05
C MET A 1 -11.62 29.60 -13.62
N SER A 2 -11.60 28.48 -12.91
CA SER A 2 -10.40 27.77 -12.50
C SER A 2 -10.57 26.26 -12.62
N SER A 3 -9.58 25.63 -13.23
CA SER A 3 -9.36 24.20 -13.27
C SER A 3 -9.20 23.69 -11.84
N ASP A 4 -10.11 22.82 -11.44
CA ASP A 4 -9.98 21.93 -10.29
C ASP A 4 -8.73 21.07 -10.52
N GLN A 5 -7.60 21.46 -9.92
CA GLN A 5 -6.39 20.64 -9.94
C GLN A 5 -6.64 19.44 -9.04
N GLY A 6 -7.07 18.34 -9.64
CA GLY A 6 -7.16 17.04 -9.00
C GLY A 6 -5.84 16.73 -8.28
N GLY A 7 -5.92 16.70 -6.95
CA GLY A 7 -4.76 16.54 -6.07
C GLY A 7 -3.93 15.32 -6.48
N ASN A 8 -2.64 15.54 -6.69
CA ASN A 8 -1.64 14.54 -7.03
C ASN A 8 -1.50 13.50 -5.90
N CYS A 9 -2.45 12.56 -5.81
CA CYS A 9 -2.39 11.45 -4.86
C CYS A 9 -1.41 10.41 -5.39
N GLN A 10 -0.13 10.56 -5.04
CA GLN A 10 0.87 9.54 -5.32
C GLN A 10 0.46 8.21 -4.69
N THR A 11 0.37 7.18 -5.54
CA THR A 11 0.06 5.82 -5.09
C THR A 11 1.26 5.24 -4.34
N PRO A 12 1.07 4.35 -3.35
CA PRO A 12 2.19 3.69 -2.67
C PRO A 12 3.15 2.97 -3.62
N MET A 13 2.68 2.53 -4.78
CA MET A 13 3.49 1.87 -5.80
C MET A 13 4.46 2.80 -6.54
N GLN A 14 4.26 4.13 -6.45
CA GLN A 14 5.08 5.16 -7.08
C GLN A 14 6.00 5.87 -6.09
N ASP A 15 5.94 5.51 -4.80
CA ASP A 15 6.81 6.11 -3.79
C ASP A 15 8.29 5.80 -4.11
N PRO A 16 9.19 6.80 -4.12
CA PRO A 16 10.60 6.60 -4.43
C PRO A 16 11.28 5.54 -3.57
N VAL A 17 10.92 5.43 -2.29
CA VAL A 17 11.48 4.44 -1.37
C VAL A 17 11.06 3.03 -1.80
N VAL A 18 9.80 2.86 -2.18
CA VAL A 18 9.28 1.57 -2.66
C VAL A 18 9.94 1.20 -3.99
N LEU A 19 10.14 2.15 -4.90
CA LEU A 19 10.83 1.92 -6.18
C LEU A 19 12.30 1.54 -5.99
N GLU A 20 13.01 2.20 -5.07
CA GLU A 20 14.40 1.88 -4.72
C GLU A 20 14.50 0.43 -4.21
N ILE A 21 13.64 0.05 -3.26
CA ILE A 21 13.63 -1.29 -2.67
C ILE A 21 13.23 -2.33 -3.73
N ALA A 22 12.21 -2.05 -4.54
CA ALA A 22 11.80 -2.93 -5.64
C ALA A 22 12.97 -3.23 -6.60
N LYS A 23 13.73 -2.19 -6.98
CA LYS A 23 14.93 -2.34 -7.80
C LYS A 23 16.01 -3.17 -7.09
N LYS A 24 16.26 -2.94 -5.80
CA LYS A 24 17.25 -3.69 -5.01
C LYS A 24 16.97 -5.20 -5.00
N TYR A 25 15.72 -5.60 -4.89
CA TYR A 25 15.31 -7.00 -4.83
C TYR A 25 14.95 -7.62 -6.19
N GLY A 26 14.98 -6.84 -7.28
CA GLY A 26 14.56 -7.32 -8.60
C GLY A 26 13.07 -7.69 -8.66
N LYS A 27 12.24 -7.04 -7.84
CA LYS A 27 10.81 -7.32 -7.70
C LYS A 27 9.98 -6.11 -8.12
N SER A 28 8.68 -6.31 -8.33
CA SER A 28 7.77 -5.19 -8.58
C SER A 28 7.46 -4.42 -7.28
N PRO A 29 7.06 -3.13 -7.37
CA PRO A 29 6.61 -2.36 -6.20
C PRO A 29 5.47 -3.04 -5.44
N GLY A 30 4.55 -3.70 -6.16
CA GLY A 30 3.45 -4.45 -5.56
C GLY A 30 3.94 -5.63 -4.71
N GLN A 31 4.92 -6.39 -5.22
CA GLN A 31 5.52 -7.50 -4.47
C GLN A 31 6.21 -7.04 -3.20
N VAL A 32 6.93 -5.91 -3.23
CA VAL A 32 7.57 -5.32 -2.06
C VAL A 32 6.54 -4.93 -0.99
N LEU A 33 5.46 -4.25 -1.39
CA LEU A 33 4.39 -3.84 -0.47
C LEU A 33 3.65 -5.05 0.13
N LEU A 34 3.39 -6.09 -0.67
CA LEU A 34 2.79 -7.32 -0.18
C LEU A 34 3.70 -8.07 0.78
N ARG A 35 5.00 -8.19 0.45
CA ARG A 35 6.01 -8.80 1.33
C ARG A 35 6.10 -8.07 2.66
N PHE A 36 6.08 -6.73 2.64
CA PHE A 36 6.11 -5.91 3.85
C PHE A 36 4.96 -6.23 4.81
N LEU A 37 3.74 -6.33 4.30
CA LEU A 37 2.56 -6.68 5.12
C LEU A 37 2.66 -8.12 5.66
N VAL A 38 3.03 -9.08 4.81
CA VAL A 38 3.18 -10.49 5.21
C VAL A 38 4.27 -10.66 6.27
N GLN A 39 5.41 -9.99 6.11
CA GLN A 39 6.52 -10.02 7.06
C GLN A 39 6.15 -9.32 8.39
N SER A 40 5.21 -8.38 8.36
CA SER A 40 4.59 -7.78 9.55
C SER A 40 3.58 -8.71 10.26
N GLY A 41 3.37 -9.93 9.76
CA GLY A 41 2.37 -10.87 10.28
C GLY A 41 0.93 -10.57 9.82
N ILE A 42 0.74 -9.75 8.78
CA ILE A 42 -0.57 -9.36 8.26
C ILE A 42 -0.91 -10.20 7.03
N ALA A 43 -2.05 -10.90 7.07
CA ALA A 43 -2.57 -11.60 5.90
C ALA A 43 -3.07 -10.61 4.82
N VAL A 44 -2.75 -10.87 3.55
CA VAL A 44 -3.09 -10.00 2.42
C VAL A 44 -4.00 -10.70 1.41
N ILE A 45 -4.93 -9.95 0.81
CA ILE A 45 -5.88 -10.43 -0.20
C ILE A 45 -5.85 -9.57 -1.48
N PRO A 46 -4.73 -9.54 -2.23
CA PRO A 46 -4.61 -8.67 -3.39
C PRO A 46 -5.51 -9.14 -4.55
N ARG A 47 -6.38 -8.25 -5.01
CA ARG A 47 -7.26 -8.50 -6.16
C ARG A 47 -6.54 -8.21 -7.49
N SER A 48 -6.66 -9.12 -8.46
CA SER A 48 -6.32 -8.82 -9.85
C SER A 48 -7.16 -9.63 -10.84
N SER A 49 -7.47 -9.04 -12.00
CA SER A 49 -8.03 -9.75 -13.16
C SER A 49 -6.97 -10.12 -14.21
N LYS A 50 -5.72 -9.65 -14.04
CA LYS A 50 -4.61 -9.92 -14.97
C LYS A 50 -3.82 -11.14 -14.49
N PRO A 51 -3.76 -12.25 -15.25
CA PRO A 51 -3.07 -13.47 -14.82
C PRO A 51 -1.63 -13.26 -14.39
N GLU A 52 -0.89 -12.38 -15.08
CA GLU A 52 0.51 -12.07 -14.79
C GLU A 52 0.66 -11.44 -13.40
N ARG A 53 -0.29 -10.58 -13.00
CA ARG A 53 -0.31 -9.96 -11.67
C ARG A 53 -0.72 -10.94 -10.59
N VAL A 54 -1.63 -11.88 -10.89
CA VAL A 54 -1.98 -12.96 -9.94
C VAL A 54 -0.72 -13.78 -9.63
N LYS A 55 0.06 -14.13 -10.66
CA LYS A 55 1.34 -14.84 -10.48
C LYS A 55 2.36 -14.00 -9.70
N GLN A 56 2.50 -12.71 -9.98
CA GLN A 56 3.40 -11.83 -9.23
C GLN A 56 2.99 -11.67 -7.77
N ASN A 57 1.69 -11.60 -7.46
CA ASN A 57 1.19 -11.40 -6.10
C ASN A 57 1.52 -12.58 -5.17
N ILE A 58 1.62 -13.81 -5.70
CA ILE A 58 2.00 -14.99 -4.91
C ILE A 58 3.53 -15.16 -4.83
N ASP A 59 4.27 -14.61 -5.81
CA ASP A 59 5.74 -14.63 -5.87
C ASP A 59 6.38 -13.61 -4.91
N ILE A 60 6.03 -13.71 -3.62
CA ILE A 60 6.49 -12.82 -2.53
C ILE A 60 7.15 -13.58 -1.37
N PHE A 61 7.26 -14.90 -1.48
CA PHE A 61 7.81 -15.77 -0.43
C PHE A 61 9.24 -16.21 -0.71
N ASP A 62 9.79 -15.86 -1.87
CA ASP A 62 11.14 -16.19 -2.31
C ASP A 62 12.19 -15.14 -1.94
N PHE A 63 11.79 -14.06 -1.24
CA PHE A 63 12.70 -13.04 -0.72
C PHE A 63 12.23 -12.52 0.64
N GLU A 64 13.15 -11.84 1.34
CA GLU A 64 12.91 -11.23 2.64
C GLU A 64 13.45 -9.80 2.69
N LEU A 65 12.69 -8.89 3.29
CA LEU A 65 13.12 -7.51 3.48
C LEU A 65 14.12 -7.45 4.64
N SER A 66 15.26 -6.79 4.41
CA SER A 66 16.20 -6.50 5.49
C SER A 66 15.55 -5.57 6.52
N GLU A 67 16.03 -5.61 7.76
CA GLU A 67 15.54 -4.73 8.83
C GLU A 67 15.57 -3.25 8.42
N ASN A 68 16.65 -2.83 7.75
CA ASN A 68 16.77 -1.46 7.24
C ASN A 68 15.69 -1.11 6.20
N ASP A 69 15.44 -1.98 5.21
CA ASP A 69 14.44 -1.70 4.18
C ASP A 69 13.02 -1.78 4.76
N TYR A 70 12.78 -2.70 5.68
CA TYR A 70 11.53 -2.80 6.43
C TYR A 70 11.25 -1.51 7.20
N ASN A 71 12.25 -0.97 7.91
CA ASN A 71 12.11 0.28 8.65
C ASN A 71 11.90 1.49 7.73
N LYS A 72 12.54 1.53 6.55
CA LYS A 72 12.26 2.55 5.53
C LYS A 72 10.80 2.53 5.08
N LEU A 73 10.23 1.35 4.81
CA LEU A 73 8.82 1.21 4.43
C LEU A 73 7.88 1.59 5.56
N LYS A 74 8.19 1.19 6.80
CA LYS A 74 7.42 1.55 7.99
C LYS A 74 7.36 3.07 8.21
N ALA A 75 8.42 3.80 7.88
CA ALA A 75 8.47 5.26 7.99
C ALA A 75 7.55 5.98 6.99
N LEU A 76 6.99 5.29 5.99
CA LEU A 76 6.01 5.86 5.04
C LEU A 76 4.58 5.91 5.60
N GLU A 77 4.35 5.39 6.80
CA GLU A 77 3.04 5.38 7.45
C GLU A 77 2.47 6.81 7.58
N LYS A 78 1.20 6.99 7.16
CA LYS A 78 0.52 8.29 7.15
C LYS A 78 -0.55 8.40 8.24
N GLY A 79 -0.71 7.36 9.06
CA GLY A 79 -1.76 7.27 10.07
C GLY A 79 -3.14 7.46 9.44
N GLU A 80 -4.00 8.22 10.12
CA GLU A 80 -5.37 8.42 9.68
C GLU A 80 -5.50 9.15 8.34
N ALA A 81 -4.55 10.03 8.01
CA ALA A 81 -4.51 10.71 6.72
C ALA A 81 -4.33 9.74 5.55
N GLY A 82 -3.70 8.58 5.79
CA GLY A 82 -3.52 7.50 4.82
C GLY A 82 -4.79 6.70 4.53
N ARG A 83 -5.84 6.80 5.36
CA ARG A 83 -7.07 6.02 5.23
C ARG A 83 -7.77 6.35 3.92
N GLN A 84 -8.04 5.36 3.08
CA GLN A 84 -8.81 5.56 1.83
C GLN A 84 -10.28 5.12 1.97
N LEU A 85 -10.56 4.20 2.90
CA LEU A 85 -11.90 3.70 3.19
C LEU A 85 -12.64 4.59 4.19
N GLY A 86 -13.97 4.51 4.22
CA GLY A 86 -14.79 5.26 5.19
C GLY A 86 -14.95 6.75 4.92
N LYS A 87 -14.34 7.29 3.85
CA LYS A 87 -14.43 8.72 3.51
C LYS A 87 -15.80 9.18 3.00
N ASN A 88 -16.76 8.27 2.78
CA ASN A 88 -18.10 8.62 2.30
C ASN A 88 -18.91 9.35 3.37
N ALA A 89 -19.47 10.51 3.04
CA ALA A 89 -20.25 11.33 3.95
C ALA A 89 -21.47 10.60 4.56
N SER A 90 -22.05 9.65 3.83
CA SER A 90 -23.18 8.85 4.34
C SER A 90 -22.74 7.87 5.42
N LEU A 91 -21.54 7.27 5.29
CA LEU A 91 -20.99 6.35 6.28
C LEU A 91 -20.65 7.08 7.59
N LYS A 92 -20.12 8.30 7.50
CA LYS A 92 -19.79 9.13 8.68
C LYS A 92 -20.99 9.49 9.57
N LYS A 93 -22.21 9.42 9.02
CA LYS A 93 -23.43 9.71 9.79
C LYS A 93 -23.98 8.48 10.52
N HIS A 94 -23.40 7.31 10.27
CA HIS A 94 -23.88 6.08 10.87
C HIS A 94 -23.48 6.05 12.36
N PRO A 95 -24.37 5.64 13.28
CA PRO A 95 -24.08 5.62 14.72
C PRO A 95 -22.88 4.73 15.07
N GLU A 96 -22.67 3.65 14.31
CA GLU A 96 -21.54 2.73 14.47
C GLU A 96 -20.37 3.05 13.50
N TYR A 97 -20.16 4.31 13.16
CA TYR A 97 -19.04 4.68 12.29
C TYR A 97 -17.71 4.46 13.03
N PRO A 98 -16.82 3.57 12.54
CA PRO A 98 -15.72 3.03 13.35
C PRO A 98 -14.49 3.93 13.43
N PHE A 99 -14.51 5.14 12.86
CA PHE A 99 -13.33 6.00 12.74
C PHE A 99 -13.50 7.39 13.35
N ASP A 100 -14.62 7.66 14.03
CA ASP A 100 -14.74 8.84 14.88
C ASP A 100 -14.33 8.40 16.29
N SER A 101 -13.13 8.79 16.72
CA SER A 101 -12.57 8.52 18.06
C SER A 101 -11.97 9.79 18.62
#